data_AF-A0A8B8N789-F1
#
_entry.id   AF-A0A8B8N789-F1
#
_cell.length_a   1.000
_cell.length_b   1.000
_cell.length_c   1.000
_cell.angle_alpha   90.00
_cell.angle_beta   90.00
_cell.angle_gamma   90.00
#
_symmetry.space_group_name_H-M   'P 1'
#
loop_
_entity.id
_entity.type
_entity.pdbx_description
1 polymer ?
#
loop_
_entity_poly.entity_id
_entity_poly.type
_entity_poly.pdbx_seq_one_letter_code
_entity_poly.pdbx_strand_id
1 'polypeptide(L)'
;GCVYYENGHGLEPKFYLFVGGGVRYGVIPCDDKTIYWFFGSSPSSQDEEIIGNPAKMKQFVLSKLRNVADNIKAVIDDTELDNMMLSRWRFSHP
;
A
#
# COMPACT_ATOMS: atom_id res chain seq x y z
N GLY A 1 4.24 2.16 -1.13
CA GLY A 1 4.80 3.35 -0.46
C GLY A 1 5.81 2.90 0.56
N CYS A 2 6.39 3.86 1.27
CA CYS A 2 7.29 3.60 2.40
C CYS A 2 6.96 4.57 3.53
N VAL A 3 7.00 4.10 4.78
CA VAL A 3 6.79 4.92 5.97
C VAL A 3 7.90 4.67 6.98
N TYR A 4 8.30 5.73 7.68
CA TYR A 4 9.32 5.70 8.71
C TYR A 4 8.70 6.12 10.05
N TYR A 5 8.96 5.34 11.09
CA TYR A 5 8.52 5.60 12.46
C TYR A 5 9.74 5.87 13.36
N GLU A 6 9.87 7.10 13.87
CA GLU A 6 11.02 7.51 14.67
C GLU A 6 11.25 6.63 15.91
N ASN A 7 10.14 6.24 16.56
CA ASN A 7 10.11 5.39 17.76
C ASN A 7 9.96 3.89 17.45
N GLY A 8 10.09 3.50 16.19
CA GLY A 8 9.87 2.14 15.71
C GLY A 8 8.40 1.81 15.42
N HIS A 9 8.19 0.80 14.58
CA HIS A 9 6.86 0.49 14.04
C HIS A 9 6.14 -0.65 14.78
N GLY A 10 6.83 -1.40 15.66
CA GLY A 10 6.23 -2.40 16.54
C GLY A 10 5.59 -3.62 15.86
N LEU A 11 5.82 -3.84 14.57
CA LEU A 11 5.37 -5.05 13.86
C LEU A 11 6.43 -6.13 14.00
N GLU A 12 6.00 -7.39 14.08
CA GLU A 12 6.94 -8.50 13.96
C GLU A 12 7.63 -8.48 12.58
N PRO A 13 8.89 -8.94 12.46
CA PRO A 13 9.65 -8.99 11.20
C PRO A 13 9.13 -10.11 10.29
N LYS A 14 7.86 -10.00 9.89
CA LYS A 14 7.13 -10.94 9.04
C LYS A 14 6.58 -10.21 7.83
N PHE A 15 6.55 -10.91 6.71
CA PHE A 15 5.85 -10.43 5.53
C PHE A 15 4.34 -10.68 5.69
N TYR A 16 3.55 -9.61 5.74
CA TYR A 16 2.10 -9.70 5.75
C TYR A 16 1.59 -9.56 4.32
N LEU A 17 1.11 -10.66 3.74
CA LEU A 17 0.50 -10.68 2.41
C LEU A 17 -0.99 -10.98 2.54
N PHE A 18 -1.80 -10.19 1.85
CA PHE A 18 -3.24 -10.34 1.85
C PHE A 18 -3.75 -10.33 0.41
N VAL A 19 -4.59 -11.32 0.09
CA VAL A 19 -5.10 -11.55 -1.26
C VAL A 19 -6.59 -11.89 -1.16
N GLY A 20 -7.42 -11.20 -1.93
CA GLY A 20 -8.86 -11.43 -1.96
C GLY A 20 -9.61 -10.26 -2.60
N GLY A 21 -10.85 -10.48 -3.04
CA GLY A 21 -11.70 -9.41 -3.58
C GLY A 21 -11.12 -8.67 -4.80
N GLY A 22 -10.27 -9.34 -5.60
CA GLY A 22 -9.62 -8.73 -6.77
C GLY A 22 -8.46 -7.78 -6.44
N VAL A 23 -8.02 -7.76 -5.18
CA VAL A 23 -6.87 -6.96 -4.73
C VAL A 23 -5.83 -7.84 -4.05
N ARG A 24 -4.59 -7.34 -4.07
CA ARG A 24 -3.44 -7.85 -3.35
C ARG A 24 -2.80 -6.67 -2.64
N TYR A 25 -2.45 -6.82 -1.38
CA TYR A 25 -1.60 -5.84 -0.71
C TYR A 25 -0.63 -6.54 0.24
N GLY A 26 0.50 -5.88 0.48
CA GLY A 26 1.55 -6.41 1.32
C GLY A 26 2.19 -5.34 2.18
N VAL A 27 2.56 -5.71 3.39
CA VAL A 27 3.32 -4.89 4.35
C VAL A 27 4.57 -5.66 4.75
N ILE A 28 5.72 -5.02 4.60
CA ILE A 28 7.05 -5.59 4.79
C ILE A 28 7.83 -4.65 5.72
N PRO A 29 8.01 -5.02 6.99
CA PRO A 29 9.04 -4.42 7.84
C PRO A 29 10.42 -4.61 7.19
N CYS A 30 11.09 -3.50 6.86
CA CYS A 30 12.45 -3.52 6.31
C CYS A 30 13.50 -3.56 7.42
N ASP A 31 13.23 -2.81 8.48
CA ASP A 31 14.01 -2.69 9.72
C ASP A 31 13.05 -2.22 10.83
N ASP A 32 13.54 -1.99 12.06
CA ASP A 32 12.72 -1.62 13.22
C ASP A 32 11.89 -0.34 13.06
N LYS A 33 12.22 0.52 12.08
CA LYS A 33 11.62 1.84 11.87
C LYS A 33 10.95 2.01 10.52
N THR A 34 11.37 1.25 9.51
CA THR A 34 10.96 1.44 8.13
C THR A 34 10.05 0.31 7.68
N ILE A 35 8.90 0.67 7.12
CA ILE A 35 7.97 -0.28 6.51
C ILE A 35 7.81 0.05 5.03
N TYR A 36 8.08 -0.93 4.18
CA TYR A 36 7.66 -0.93 2.79
C TYR A 36 6.27 -1.57 2.65
N TRP A 37 5.43 -0.99 1.81
CA TRP A 37 4.13 -1.59 1.50
C TRP A 37 3.79 -1.45 0.02
N PHE A 38 2.98 -2.38 -0.48
CA PHE A 38 2.49 -2.34 -1.86
C PHE A 38 1.02 -2.71 -1.93
N PHE A 39 0.36 -2.21 -2.97
CA PHE A 39 -1.01 -2.53 -3.32
C PHE A 39 -1.08 -2.81 -4.82
N GLY A 40 -1.77 -3.87 -5.20
CA GLY A 40 -2.03 -4.25 -6.58
C GLY A 40 -3.51 -4.59 -6.75
N SER A 41 -4.12 -4.01 -7.77
CA SER A 41 -5.47 -4.35 -8.21
C SER A 41 -5.48 -4.53 -9.72
N SER A 42 -6.45 -5.29 -10.23
CA SER A 42 -6.74 -5.27 -11.66
C SER A 42 -7.22 -3.87 -12.05
N PRO A 43 -6.68 -3.28 -13.12
CA PRO A 43 -7.06 -1.93 -13.54
C PRO A 43 -8.54 -1.89 -13.96
N SER A 44 -9.26 -0.89 -13.45
CA SER A 44 -10.61 -0.53 -13.86
C SER A 44 -10.60 0.80 -14.62
N SER A 45 -11.66 1.10 -15.40
CA SER A 45 -11.79 2.38 -16.12
C SER A 45 -11.83 3.59 -15.18
N GLN A 46 -12.17 3.40 -13.91
CA GLN A 46 -12.18 4.45 -12.88
C GLN A 46 -10.78 4.75 -12.33
N ASP A 47 -9.79 3.91 -12.61
CA ASP A 47 -8.46 4.00 -12.01
C ASP A 47 -7.56 5.06 -12.70
N GLU A 48 -7.92 5.52 -13.90
CA GLU A 48 -7.15 6.56 -14.62
C GLU A 48 -7.11 7.89 -13.88
N GLU A 49 -8.19 8.27 -13.17
CA GLU A 49 -8.22 9.49 -12.36
C GLU A 49 -7.43 9.38 -11.04
N ILE A 50 -7.12 8.16 -10.61
CA ILE A 50 -6.34 7.87 -9.40
C ILE A 50 -4.85 7.93 -9.74
N ILE A 51 -4.47 7.51 -10.95
CA ILE A 51 -3.10 7.56 -11.45
C ILE A 51 -2.64 9.03 -11.53
N GLY A 52 -1.63 9.38 -10.73
CA GLY A 52 -1.06 10.74 -10.68
C GLY A 52 -1.61 11.64 -9.58
N ASN A 53 -2.58 11.19 -8.78
CA ASN A 53 -3.05 11.92 -7.59
C ASN A 53 -2.81 11.08 -6.31
N PRO A 54 -1.74 11.35 -5.55
CA PRO A 54 -1.41 10.60 -4.35
C PRO A 54 -2.52 10.57 -3.29
N ALA A 55 -3.27 11.66 -3.12
CA ALA A 55 -4.35 11.72 -2.14
C ALA A 55 -5.52 10.80 -2.52
N LYS A 56 -5.95 10.83 -3.79
CA LYS A 56 -6.96 9.91 -4.32
C LYS A 56 -6.48 8.45 -4.23
N MET A 57 -5.20 8.20 -4.52
CA MET A 57 -4.60 6.86 -4.36
C MET A 57 -4.69 6.37 -2.92
N LYS A 58 -4.29 7.18 -1.93
CA LYS A 58 -4.34 6.79 -0.52
C LYS A 58 -5.77 6.43 -0.11
N GLN A 59 -6.74 7.29 -0.43
CA GLN A 59 -8.16 7.04 -0.15
C GLN A 59 -8.67 5.76 -0.81
N PHE A 60 -8.29 5.53 -2.07
CA PHE A 60 -8.66 4.32 -2.80
C PHE A 60 -8.11 3.06 -2.11
N VAL A 61 -6.81 3.04 -1.78
CA VAL A 61 -6.19 1.90 -1.09
C VAL A 61 -6.89 1.65 0.25
N LEU A 62 -7.05 2.68 1.09
CA LEU A 62 -7.73 2.55 2.39
C LEU A 62 -9.16 2.01 2.26
N SER A 63 -9.89 2.42 1.22
CA SER A 63 -11.26 1.93 0.96
C SER A 63 -11.34 0.42 0.69
N LYS A 64 -10.24 -0.20 0.24
CA LYS A 64 -10.11 -1.63 -0.05
C LYS A 64 -9.62 -2.45 1.15
N LEU A 65 -9.08 -1.81 2.18
CA LEU A 65 -8.52 -2.44 3.39
C LEU A 65 -9.56 -2.64 4.51
N ARG A 66 -10.84 -2.83 4.19
CA ARG A 66 -11.92 -2.85 5.21
C ARG A 66 -11.78 -3.95 6.27
N ASN A 67 -11.24 -5.11 5.91
CA ASN A 67 -11.15 -6.29 6.79
C ASN A 67 -9.76 -6.52 7.38
N VAL A 68 -8.96 -5.46 7.47
CA VAL A 68 -7.55 -5.53 7.88
C VAL A 68 -7.38 -4.94 9.27
N ALA A 69 -6.44 -5.48 10.05
CA ALA A 69 -6.07 -4.94 11.36
C ALA A 69 -5.65 -3.46 11.26
N ASP A 70 -5.98 -2.68 12.29
CA ASP A 70 -5.82 -1.23 12.24
C ASP A 70 -4.37 -0.78 12.21
N ASN A 71 -3.45 -1.54 12.83
CA ASN A 71 -2.01 -1.30 12.72
C ASN A 71 -1.51 -1.39 11.27
N ILE A 72 -2.09 -2.26 10.44
CA ILE A 72 -1.74 -2.38 9.02
C ILE A 72 -2.37 -1.23 8.22
N LYS A 73 -3.57 -0.76 8.57
CA LYS A 73 -4.16 0.43 7.94
C LYS A 73 -3.35 1.68 8.24
N ALA A 74 -2.88 1.82 9.48
CA ALA A 74 -2.07 2.94 9.94
C ALA A 74 -0.81 3.12 9.07
N VAL A 75 -0.15 2.03 8.67
CA VAL A 75 1.00 2.09 7.74
C VAL A 75 0.67 2.88 6.47
N ILE A 76 -0.49 2.65 5.85
CA ILE A 76 -0.89 3.37 4.63
C ILE A 76 -1.30 4.81 4.96
N ASP A 77 -2.00 5.00 6.08
CA ASP A 77 -2.52 6.31 6.49
C ASP A 77 -1.39 7.28 6.88
N ASP A 78 -0.38 6.79 7.59
CA ASP A 78 0.81 7.53 8.04
C ASP A 78 1.82 7.79 6.91
N THR A 79 1.75 7.03 5.80
CA THR A 79 2.66 7.23 4.67
C THR A 79 2.44 8.60 4.04
N GLU A 80 3.44 9.47 4.04
CA GLU A 80 3.36 10.77 3.36
C GLU A 80 3.02 10.60 1.86
N LEU A 81 2.26 11.55 1.31
CA LEU A 81 1.79 11.47 -0.08
C LEU A 81 2.94 11.38 -1.10
N ASP A 82 4.05 12.06 -0.83
CA ASP A 82 5.24 12.05 -1.69
C ASP A 82 6.00 10.71 -1.65
N ASN A 83 5.75 9.89 -0.61
CA ASN A 83 6.32 8.55 -0.46
C ASN A 83 5.41 7.46 -1.08
N MET A 84 4.43 7.86 -1.90
CA MET A 84 3.51 6.96 -2.59
C MET A 84 3.59 7.15 -4.11
N MET A 85 3.60 6.04 -4.83
CA MET A 85 3.51 6.04 -6.29
C MET A 85 2.55 4.93 -6.73
N LEU A 86 1.67 5.26 -7.68
CA LEU A 86 0.84 4.30 -8.40
C LEU A 86 1.37 4.19 -9.83
N SER A 87 1.66 2.97 -10.26
CA SER A 87 2.03 2.70 -11.65
C SER A 87 1.16 1.59 -12.23
N ARG A 88 0.80 1.73 -13.50
CA ARG A 88 0.13 0.67 -14.25
C ARG A 88 1.17 -0.40 -14.59
N TRP A 89 0.92 -1.61 -14.12
CA TRP A 89 1.69 -2.78 -14.51
C TRP A 89 1.42 -3.06 -16.00
N ARG A 90 2.48 -3.06 -16.81
CA ARG A 90 2.40 -3.42 -18.23
C ARG A 90 2.99 -4.81 -18.38
N PHE A 91 2.21 -5.70 -18.99
CA PHE A 91 2.72 -7.01 -19.37
C PHE A 91 3.58 -6.85 -20.63
N SER A 92 4.82 -7.31 -20.56
CA SER A 92 5.73 -7.39 -21.69
C SER A 92 6.02 -8.87 -21.96
N HIS A 93 5.80 -9.31 -23.19
CA HIS A 93 6.16 -10.66 -23.60
C HIS A 93 7.70 -10.78 -23.68
N PRO A 94 8.30 -11.93 -23.33
CA PRO A 94 9.73 -12.16 -23.45
C PRO A 94 10.28 -11.97 -24.87
#